data_AF-A0A316YTF1-F1
#
_entry.id   AF-A0A316YTF1-F1
#
_cell.length_a   1.000
_cell.length_b   1.000
_cell.length_c   1.000
_cell.angle_alpha   90.00
_cell.angle_beta   90.00
_cell.angle_gamma   90.00
#
_symmetry.space_group_name_H-M   'P 1'
#
loop_
_entity.id
_entity.type
_entity.pdbx_description
1 polymer ?
#
loop_
_entity_poly.entity_id
_entity_poly.type
_entity_poly.pdbx_seq_one_letter_code
_entity_poly.pdbx_strand_id
1 'polypeptide(L)'
;MGRDKVENEELIKYGDEEDVWFHVDKLSSAHVYLRLQEGMAWDAIPKPLLDDMSQLVKANSIEGNKRDNQTIIYTPWSNIKKQGDMAVGAVSFKNDQRVRRHHVAQRENAIVNRLNKTRREEVVDHEAVRQERERLKNKKK
;
A
#
# COMPACT_ATOMS: atom_id res chain seq x y z
N MET A 1 -1.69 1.63 6.53
CA MET A 1 -2.52 0.45 6.24
C MET A 1 -3.91 0.78 6.75
N GLY A 2 -4.95 0.70 5.93
CA GLY A 2 -6.29 0.94 6.43
C GLY A 2 -6.70 -0.19 7.37
N ARG A 3 -7.31 0.17 8.49
CA ARG A 3 -7.78 -0.77 9.51
C ARG A 3 -8.99 -1.56 9.02
N ASP A 4 -9.80 -0.95 8.17
CA ASP A 4 -10.99 -1.55 7.57
C ASP A 4 -11.20 -1.10 6.12
N LYS A 5 -12.28 -1.60 5.52
CA LYS A 5 -12.61 -1.33 4.12
C LYS A 5 -12.94 0.14 3.86
N VAL A 6 -13.50 0.86 4.82
CA VAL A 6 -13.89 2.28 4.73
C VAL A 6 -12.65 3.16 4.78
N GLU A 7 -11.75 2.92 5.74
CA GLU A 7 -10.45 3.61 5.81
C GLU A 7 -9.60 3.36 4.55
N ASN A 8 -9.67 2.16 3.97
CA ASN A 8 -9.00 1.90 2.69
C ASN A 8 -9.55 2.79 1.56
N GLU A 9 -10.83 3.14 1.55
CA GLU A 9 -11.39 4.04 0.54
C GLU A 9 -10.94 5.48 0.75
N GLU A 10 -10.87 5.94 2.01
CA GLU A 10 -10.37 7.27 2.35
C GLU A 10 -8.88 7.41 2.02
N LEU A 11 -8.07 6.40 2.31
CA LEU A 11 -6.66 6.37 1.94
C LEU A 11 -6.46 6.41 0.42
N ILE A 12 -7.34 5.78 -0.36
CA ILE A 12 -7.31 5.93 -1.83
C ILE A 12 -7.71 7.35 -2.23
N LYS A 13 -8.66 8.00 -1.54
CA LYS A 13 -9.08 9.36 -1.88
C LYS A 13 -8.01 10.42 -1.57
N TYR A 14 -7.24 10.22 -0.51
CA TYR A 14 -6.25 11.18 0.00
C TYR A 14 -4.79 10.74 -0.18
N GLY A 15 -4.55 9.77 -1.06
CA GLY A 15 -3.19 9.31 -1.38
C GLY A 15 -2.35 10.39 -2.08
N ASP A 16 -1.04 10.30 -1.92
CA ASP A 16 -0.06 11.19 -2.56
C ASP A 16 0.55 10.56 -3.81
N GLU A 17 1.19 11.37 -4.66
CA GLU A 17 1.89 10.87 -5.85
C GLU A 17 3.10 9.98 -5.49
N GLU A 18 3.62 10.15 -4.29
CA GLU A 18 4.74 9.40 -3.72
C GLU A 18 4.30 8.09 -3.03
N ASP A 19 2.98 7.84 -2.94
CA ASP A 19 2.47 6.64 -2.30
C ASP A 19 2.50 5.45 -3.28
N VAL A 20 3.04 4.33 -2.81
CA VAL A 20 3.02 3.05 -3.52
C VAL A 20 2.09 2.10 -2.80
N TRP A 21 1.13 1.56 -3.52
CA TRP A 21 0.14 0.63 -3.02
C TRP A 21 0.59 -0.82 -3.21
N PHE A 22 0.32 -1.67 -2.22
CA PHE A 22 0.65 -3.09 -2.21
C PHE A 22 -0.58 -3.93 -1.86
N HIS A 23 -0.69 -5.11 -2.49
CA HIS A 23 -1.77 -6.06 -2.30
C HIS A 23 -1.37 -7.49 -2.72
N VAL A 24 -2.01 -8.51 -2.16
CA VAL A 24 -1.82 -9.90 -2.64
C VAL A 24 -2.53 -10.08 -3.98
N ASP A 25 -1.85 -10.66 -4.98
CA ASP A 25 -2.46 -10.92 -6.27
C ASP A 25 -3.68 -11.86 -6.14
N LYS A 26 -4.84 -11.44 -6.66
CA LYS A 26 -6.09 -12.23 -6.76
C LYS A 26 -6.71 -12.71 -5.45
N LEU A 27 -6.15 -12.36 -4.29
CA LEU A 27 -6.67 -12.76 -2.98
C LEU A 27 -7.11 -11.54 -2.19
N SER A 28 -8.11 -11.71 -1.33
CA SER A 28 -8.50 -10.64 -0.40
C SER A 28 -7.38 -10.39 0.62
N SER A 29 -6.90 -9.16 0.69
CA SER A 29 -5.83 -8.76 1.61
C SER A 29 -5.93 -7.29 1.99
N ALA A 30 -5.24 -6.91 3.07
CA ALA A 30 -5.14 -5.51 3.45
C ALA A 30 -4.44 -4.66 2.37
N HIS A 31 -4.89 -3.42 2.20
CA HIS A 31 -4.20 -2.43 1.37
C HIS A 31 -3.08 -1.77 2.19
N VAL A 32 -1.85 -1.95 1.74
CA VAL A 32 -0.68 -1.30 2.35
C VAL A 32 -0.19 -0.20 1.44
N TYR A 33 0.11 0.95 2.03
CA TYR A 33 0.67 2.10 1.33
C TYR A 33 2.04 2.39 1.91
N LEU A 34 3.04 2.45 1.04
CA LEU A 34 4.39 2.91 1.36
C LEU A 34 4.54 4.32 0.81
N ARG A 35 4.75 5.31 1.68
CA ARG A 35 5.12 6.65 1.25
C ARG A 35 6.62 6.72 1.01
N LEU A 36 7.00 7.09 -0.21
CA LEU A 36 8.41 7.27 -0.58
C LEU A 36 8.92 8.65 -0.16
N GLN A 37 10.25 8.78 -0.08
CA GLN A 37 10.89 10.07 0.10
C GLN A 37 10.84 10.88 -1.21
N GLU A 38 10.83 12.20 -1.09
CA GLU A 38 10.82 13.14 -2.21
C GLU A 38 11.99 12.83 -3.18
N GLY A 39 11.65 12.59 -4.45
CA GLY A 39 12.62 12.25 -5.50
C GLY A 39 12.95 10.75 -5.65
N MET A 40 12.42 9.88 -4.80
CA MET A 40 12.61 8.44 -4.93
C MET A 40 11.65 7.84 -5.98
N ALA A 41 12.18 7.06 -6.92
CA ALA A 41 11.35 6.42 -7.92
C ALA A 41 10.58 5.23 -7.32
N TRP A 42 9.29 5.14 -7.64
CA TRP A 42 8.40 4.06 -7.18
C TRP A 42 8.85 2.65 -7.58
N ASP A 43 9.70 2.60 -8.59
CA ASP A 43 10.16 1.40 -9.24
C ASP A 43 11.60 1.05 -8.82
N ALA A 44 12.22 1.89 -7.98
CA ALA A 44 13.55 1.70 -7.40
C ALA A 44 13.52 1.40 -5.89
N ILE A 45 12.44 0.77 -5.41
CA ILE A 45 12.30 0.39 -4.00
C ILE A 45 13.34 -0.70 -3.65
N PRO A 46 14.18 -0.51 -2.62
CA PRO A 46 15.16 -1.51 -2.20
C PRO A 46 14.49 -2.84 -1.88
N LYS A 47 15.13 -3.94 -2.29
CA LYS A 47 14.63 -5.30 -2.05
C LYS A 47 14.26 -5.57 -0.58
N PRO A 48 15.05 -5.17 0.44
CA PRO A 48 14.67 -5.40 1.83
C PRO A 48 13.34 -4.74 2.21
N LEU A 49 13.06 -3.55 1.68
CA LEU A 49 11.81 -2.83 1.92
C LEU A 49 10.64 -3.48 1.17
N LEU A 50 10.87 -3.96 -0.05
CA LEU A 50 9.88 -4.76 -0.78
C LEU A 50 9.52 -6.04 -0.04
N ASP A 51 10.52 -6.75 0.50
CA ASP A 51 10.30 -7.96 1.30
C ASP A 51 9.46 -7.64 2.55
N ASP A 52 9.79 -6.57 3.27
CA ASP A 52 9.04 -6.12 4.44
C ASP A 52 7.57 -5.82 4.13
N MET A 53 7.32 -5.00 3.11
CA MET A 53 5.95 -4.65 2.70
C MET A 53 5.19 -5.88 2.23
N SER A 54 5.85 -6.76 1.47
CA SER A 54 5.24 -7.97 0.93
C SER A 54 4.87 -8.98 2.02
N GLN A 55 5.74 -9.15 3.02
CA GLN A 55 5.46 -10.00 4.19
C GLN A 55 4.32 -9.43 5.03
N LEU A 56 4.25 -8.10 5.19
CA LEU A 56 3.16 -7.45 5.92
C LEU A 56 1.81 -7.64 5.21
N VAL A 57 1.76 -7.45 3.89
CA VAL A 57 0.55 -7.63 3.08
C VAL A 57 0.09 -9.09 3.10
N LYS A 58 1.04 -10.02 2.92
CA LYS A 58 0.77 -11.46 3.00
C LYS A 58 0.19 -11.85 4.36
N ALA A 59 0.79 -11.37 5.45
CA ALA A 59 0.36 -11.69 6.80
C ALA A 59 -1.05 -11.16 7.12
N ASN A 60 -1.46 -10.06 6.47
CA ASN A 60 -2.79 -9.45 6.59
C ASN A 60 -3.75 -9.86 5.46
N SER A 61 -3.52 -11.03 4.85
CA SER A 61 -4.47 -11.69 3.94
C SER A 61 -5.07 -12.91 4.62
N ILE A 62 -6.40 -13.08 4.55
CA ILE A 62 -7.10 -14.22 5.15
C ILE A 62 -6.61 -15.55 4.54
N GLU A 63 -6.49 -15.56 3.22
CA GLU A 63 -6.12 -16.74 2.43
C GLU A 63 -4.62 -16.75 2.11
N GLY A 64 -4.06 -15.59 1.72
CA GLY A 64 -2.66 -15.46 1.34
C GLY A 64 -1.69 -15.76 2.49
N ASN A 65 -2.08 -15.51 3.74
CA ASN A 65 -1.27 -15.84 4.91
C ASN A 65 -1.05 -17.35 5.08
N LYS A 66 -2.02 -18.18 4.65
CA LYS A 66 -1.97 -19.64 4.82
C LYS A 66 -1.32 -20.35 3.64
N ARG A 67 -1.01 -19.64 2.56
CA ARG A 67 -0.48 -20.21 1.33
C ARG A 67 0.97 -19.81 1.12
N ASP A 68 1.75 -20.74 0.59
CA ASP A 68 3.09 -20.47 0.10
C ASP A 68 3.05 -19.92 -1.33
N ASN A 69 4.19 -19.42 -1.80
CA ASN A 69 4.41 -18.96 -3.17
C ASN A 69 3.40 -17.89 -3.61
N GLN A 70 3.21 -16.88 -2.77
CA GLN A 70 2.27 -15.80 -3.02
C GLN A 70 2.94 -14.69 -3.82
N THR A 71 2.20 -14.11 -4.76
CA THR A 71 2.65 -12.94 -5.52
C THR A 71 2.03 -11.70 -4.91
N ILE A 72 2.87 -10.74 -4.54
CA ILE A 72 2.43 -9.42 -4.10
C ILE A 72 2.55 -8.47 -5.28
N ILE A 73 1.48 -7.75 -5.57
CA ILE A 73 1.47 -6.69 -6.58
C ILE A 73 1.71 -5.35 -5.91
N TYR A 74 2.47 -4.48 -6.58
CA TYR A 74 2.62 -3.09 -6.16
C TYR A 74 2.61 -2.14 -7.34
N THR A 75 2.05 -0.96 -7.12
CA THR A 75 1.88 0.06 -8.14
C THR A 75 1.79 1.45 -7.49
N PRO A 76 2.23 2.52 -8.15
CA PRO A 76 2.06 3.86 -7.62
C PRO A 76 0.57 4.18 -7.48
N TRP A 77 0.20 4.92 -6.45
CA TRP A 77 -1.17 5.31 -6.14
C TRP A 77 -1.85 5.99 -7.35
N SER A 78 -1.11 6.80 -8.11
CA SER A 78 -1.61 7.46 -9.33
C SER A 78 -2.11 6.49 -10.41
N ASN A 79 -1.68 5.22 -10.40
CA ASN A 79 -2.12 4.16 -11.32
C ASN A 79 -3.41 3.45 -10.87
N ILE A 80 -3.86 3.68 -9.64
CA ILE A 80 -5.10 3.10 -9.11
C ILE A 80 -6.30 3.74 -9.82
N LYS A 81 -7.23 2.90 -10.29
CA LYS A 81 -8.52 3.29 -10.85
C LYS A 81 -9.62 2.65 -10.02
N LYS A 82 -10.38 3.49 -9.33
CA LYS A 82 -11.62 3.07 -8.66
C LYS A 82 -12.80 3.68 -9.40
N GLN A 83 -13.73 2.85 -9.85
CA GLN A 83 -14.99 3.31 -10.44
C GLN A 83 -16.07 3.21 -9.35
N GLY A 84 -17.05 4.13 -9.36
CA GLY A 84 -18.06 4.23 -8.29
C GLY A 84 -18.94 2.98 -8.11
N ASP A 85 -19.00 2.13 -9.13
CA ASP A 85 -19.75 0.87 -9.16
C ASP A 85 -18.89 -0.36 -8.75
N MET A 86 -17.63 -0.16 -8.39
CA MET A 86 -16.77 -1.26 -7.94
C MET A 86 -17.10 -1.63 -6.51
N ALA A 87 -17.24 -2.95 -6.26
CA ALA A 87 -17.45 -3.48 -4.93
C ALA A 87 -16.40 -2.96 -3.95
N VAL A 88 -16.80 -2.75 -2.70
CA VAL A 88 -15.94 -2.24 -1.63
C VAL A 88 -14.70 -3.15 -1.47
N GLY A 89 -13.52 -2.58 -1.73
CA GLY A 89 -12.23 -3.28 -1.72
C GLY A 89 -11.73 -3.78 -3.09
N ALA A 90 -12.54 -3.68 -4.14
CA ALA A 90 -12.10 -3.95 -5.50
C ALA A 90 -11.34 -2.73 -6.06
N VAL A 91 -10.16 -3.01 -6.64
CA VAL A 91 -9.30 -2.00 -7.25
C VAL A 91 -8.98 -2.44 -8.68
N SER A 92 -9.04 -1.49 -9.61
CA SER A 92 -8.57 -1.66 -10.99
C SER A 92 -7.37 -0.75 -11.23
N PHE A 93 -6.66 -0.95 -12.35
CA PHE A 93 -5.48 -0.19 -12.71
C PHE A 93 -5.72 0.62 -13.98
N LYS A 94 -5.12 1.80 -14.08
CA LYS A 94 -5.14 2.62 -15.31
C LYS A 94 -4.24 2.02 -16.39
N ASN A 95 -3.09 1.47 -15.97
CA ASN A 95 -2.12 0.82 -16.84
C ASN A 95 -1.50 -0.40 -16.14
N ASP A 96 -1.77 -1.60 -16.68
CA ASP A 96 -1.25 -2.86 -16.13
C ASP A 96 0.28 -2.98 -16.23
N GLN A 97 0.93 -2.28 -17.17
CA GLN A 97 2.39 -2.27 -17.30
C GLN A 97 3.08 -1.54 -16.14
N ARG A 98 2.33 -0.73 -15.38
CA ARG A 98 2.82 -0.06 -14.16
C ARG A 98 2.55 -0.86 -12.90
N VAL A 99 2.12 -2.12 -13.03
CA VAL A 99 1.94 -3.05 -11.92
C VAL A 99 3.15 -3.98 -11.89
N ARG A 100 3.93 -3.90 -10.81
CA ARG A 100 5.06 -4.79 -10.57
C ARG A 100 4.66 -5.92 -9.64
N ARG A 101 5.35 -7.05 -9.77
CA ARG A 101 5.07 -8.29 -9.04
C ARG A 101 6.31 -8.68 -8.24
N HIS A 102 6.12 -8.99 -6.98
CA HIS A 102 7.15 -9.50 -6.08
C HIS A 102 6.74 -10.88 -5.56
N HIS A 103 7.63 -11.85 -5.69
CA HIS A 103 7.34 -13.22 -5.29
C HIS A 103 7.76 -13.48 -3.84
N VAL A 104 6.84 -14.00 -3.04
CA VAL A 104 7.07 -14.37 -1.63
C VAL A 104 6.86 -15.88 -1.46
N ALA A 105 7.97 -16.62 -1.37
CA ALA A 105 7.97 -18.07 -1.21
C ALA A 105 7.23 -18.50 0.07
N GLN A 106 7.60 -17.94 1.22
CA GLN A 106 7.01 -18.32 2.51
C GLN A 106 6.87 -17.10 3.42
N ARG A 107 6.02 -17.25 4.44
CA ARG A 107 5.85 -16.21 5.46
C ARG A 107 7.08 -16.19 6.39
N GLU A 108 7.63 -15.00 6.62
CA GLU A 108 8.72 -14.79 7.56
C GLU A 108 8.22 -14.09 8.82
N ASN A 109 8.01 -14.86 9.89
CA ASN A 109 7.49 -14.34 11.15
C ASN A 109 8.41 -13.29 11.80
N ALA A 110 9.73 -13.41 11.62
CA ALA A 110 10.69 -12.44 12.16
C ALA A 110 10.43 -11.03 11.62
N ILE A 111 10.17 -10.89 10.32
CA ILE A 111 9.88 -9.63 9.65
C ILE A 111 8.56 -9.05 10.16
N VAL A 112 7.49 -9.85 10.13
CA VAL A 112 6.16 -9.41 10.59
C VAL A 112 6.18 -8.98 12.06
N ASN A 113 6.85 -9.74 12.93
CA ASN A 113 6.97 -9.41 14.34
C ASN A 113 7.78 -8.13 14.57
N ARG A 114 8.86 -7.92 13.81
CA ARG A 114 9.64 -6.67 13.86
C ARG A 114 8.78 -5.46 13.49
N LEU A 115 8.02 -5.56 12.39
CA LEU A 115 7.16 -4.48 11.92
C LEU A 115 6.01 -4.18 12.89
N ASN A 116 5.43 -5.21 13.49
CA ASN A 116 4.37 -5.04 14.50
C ASN A 116 4.86 -4.37 15.78
N LYS A 117 6.12 -4.61 16.20
CA LYS A 117 6.69 -3.91 17.37
C LYS A 117 6.82 -2.41 17.16
N THR A 118 7.02 -1.98 15.91
CA THR A 118 7.13 -0.55 15.55
C THR A 118 5.81 0.06 15.10
N ARG A 119 4.72 -0.71 15.08
CA ARG A 119 3.39 -0.22 14.67
C ARG A 119 2.91 0.84 15.64
N ARG A 120 2.52 1.98 15.09
CA ARG A 120 1.79 3.03 15.81
C ARG A 120 0.43 3.20 15.16
N GLU A 121 -0.60 3.29 15.97
CA GLU A 121 -1.95 3.58 15.52
C GLU A 121 -2.25 5.03 15.88
N GLU A 122 -2.28 5.87 14.85
CA GLU A 122 -2.61 7.28 14.99
C GLU A 122 -3.97 7.52 14.33
N VAL A 123 -4.82 8.29 14.99
CA VAL A 123 -6.05 8.81 14.39
C VAL A 123 -5.63 10.03 13.58
N VAL A 124 -5.60 9.88 12.25
CA VAL A 124 -5.14 10.94 11.36
C VAL A 124 -6.36 11.66 10.79
N ASP A 125 -6.45 12.96 11.03
CA ASP A 125 -7.36 13.82 10.29
C ASP A 125 -6.82 13.99 8.85
N HIS A 126 -7.37 13.19 7.95
CA HIS A 126 -6.94 13.15 6.55
C HIS A 126 -7.14 14.50 5.84
N GLU A 127 -8.12 15.30 6.25
CA GLU A 127 -8.39 16.61 5.65
C GLU A 127 -7.36 17.64 6.12
N ALA A 128 -7.10 17.71 7.42
CA ALA A 128 -6.08 18.60 7.98
C ALA A 128 -4.68 18.30 7.41
N VAL A 129 -4.33 17.01 7.30
CA VAL A 129 -3.05 16.60 6.70
C VAL A 129 -2.97 16.98 5.23
N ARG A 130 -4.05 16.88 4.47
CA ARG A 130 -4.08 17.31 3.06
C ARG A 130 -3.88 18.82 2.95
N GLN A 131 -4.61 19.61 3.73
CA GLN A 131 -4.51 21.07 3.72
C GLN A 131 -3.10 21.55 4.06
N GLU A 132 -2.46 20.93 5.06
CA GLU A 132 -1.09 21.26 5.43
C GLU A 132 -0.09 20.90 4.32
N ARG A 133 -0.29 19.77 3.62
CA ARG A 133 0.54 19.41 2.46
C ARG A 133 0.37 20.39 1.31
N GLU A 134 -0.86 20.79 0.99
CA GLU A 134 -1.12 21.79 -0.06
C GLU A 134 -0.44 23.13 0.29
N ARG A 135 -0.45 23.54 1.56
CA ARG A 135 0.30 24.71 2.05
C ARG A 135 1.81 24.57 1.89
N LEU A 136 2.38 23.42 2.27
CA LEU A 136 3.82 23.17 2.15
C LEU A 136 4.28 23.09 0.68
N LYS A 137 3.50 22.45 -0.19
CA LYS A 137 3.76 22.40 -1.64
C LYS A 137 3.71 23.81 -2.26
N ASN A 138 2.76 24.65 -1.84
CA ASN A 138 2.67 26.03 -2.30
C ASN A 138 3.80 26.94 -1.77
N LYS A 139 4.37 26.66 -0.59
CA LYS A 139 5.51 27.41 -0.05
C LYS A 139 6.85 27.05 -0.71
N LYS A 140 6.96 25.85 -1.29
CA LYS A 140 8.16 25.38 -2.01
C LYS A 140 8.19 25.80 -3.49
N LYS A 141 7.12 26.44 -3.99
CA LYS A 141 6.95 26.86 -5.38
C LYS A 141 7.26 28.34 -5.53
#